data_AF-A0A661WFR0-F1
#
_entry.id   AF-A0A661WFR0-F1
#
_cell.length_a   1.000
_cell.length_b   1.000
_cell.length_c   1.000
_cell.angle_alpha   90.00
_cell.angle_beta   90.00
_cell.angle_gamma   90.00
#
_symmetry.space_group_name_H-M   'P 1'
#
loop_
_entity.id
_entity.type
_entity.pdbx_description
1 polymer ?
#
loop_
_entity_poly.entity_id
_entity_poly.type
_entity_poly.pdbx_seq_one_letter_code
_entity_poly.pdbx_strand_id
1 'polypeptide(L)'
;MWRKRKEPGLIKSEREKRRGKKIKPREINIESLPYFPLPPAPSKWDPSTYAYESFDIPENFFEARKGDQLSIESITKIEMEDRPDPAFKTSYLQASGVLFIDKTGKCKAYPNAHATMLRRNFQGKKTAEAELEHDIYRIGTNPHGDHSVFLSGEAYLHAYNENIEPILVHDMASDERIRMIRESEIWMDGPPRRQIRRVDINPAGDRLLFTIADTAWCISPNLDTLWAVCMPLEEGWKRTYTRSTLTGNRVDVENALRFMELNLPVTQDEIKSQYRQLAFRWHPDYTGDTPENNKKMQELNRTFSILTGIDPRKLEIKNSEVVSFKRTKADIEINVGHGRTFEITIDSGGPLLDWIYAADFCSSSDSVYIGSYAGKIIKIDEKGIPRYVIDVGITPDTILEIENYLYITTDTRLYVLGPDLELINLIDLTLEGRLLGARNGFYLVAEKKISVHNRQGEELGEIISKHPIRAVYESGEKLIVESRQHRAVIEITP
;
A
#
# COMPACT_ATOMS: atom_id res chain seq x y z
N MET A 1 49.56 14.84 -33.04
CA MET A 1 49.07 13.70 -33.85
C MET A 1 48.00 12.99 -33.04
N TRP A 2 46.74 13.19 -33.40
CA TRP A 2 45.54 12.79 -32.66
C TRP A 2 45.39 11.26 -32.62
N ARG A 3 45.37 10.65 -31.43
CA ARG A 3 44.90 9.27 -31.24
C ARG A 3 43.52 9.30 -30.61
N LYS A 4 42.49 9.08 -31.44
CA LYS A 4 41.11 8.79 -31.02
C LYS A 4 41.10 7.58 -30.09
N ARG A 5 40.70 7.77 -28.82
CA ARG A 5 40.26 6.68 -27.95
C ARG A 5 38.87 6.24 -28.42
N LYS A 6 38.75 4.95 -28.76
CA LYS A 6 37.46 4.29 -29.01
C LYS A 6 36.66 4.28 -27.71
N GLU A 7 35.44 4.79 -27.75
CA GLU A 7 34.41 4.51 -26.75
C GLU A 7 34.07 3.00 -26.79
N PRO A 8 33.89 2.33 -25.65
CA PRO A 8 33.29 1.00 -25.62
C PRO A 8 31.78 1.15 -25.86
N GLY A 9 31.36 0.81 -27.07
CA GLY A 9 29.95 0.73 -27.45
C GLY A 9 29.23 -0.43 -26.77
N LEU A 10 28.02 -0.12 -26.32
CA LEU A 10 26.84 -0.99 -26.19
C LEU A 10 27.05 -2.41 -25.60
N ILE A 11 27.01 -2.50 -24.27
CA ILE A 11 26.36 -3.63 -23.57
C ILE A 11 24.89 -3.22 -23.30
N LYS A 12 24.12 -2.98 -24.38
CA LYS A 12 22.67 -2.72 -24.30
C LYS A 12 21.83 -3.98 -24.58
N SER A 13 22.41 -5.01 -25.19
CA SER A 13 21.64 -6.14 -25.76
C SER A 13 21.25 -7.26 -24.79
N GLU A 14 21.85 -7.35 -23.60
CA GLU A 14 21.44 -8.33 -22.57
C GLU A 14 20.57 -7.71 -21.47
N ARG A 15 20.77 -6.43 -21.15
CA ARG A 15 19.96 -5.69 -20.15
C ARG A 15 18.53 -5.44 -20.64
N GLU A 16 18.34 -5.20 -21.94
CA GLU A 16 16.99 -5.07 -22.54
C GLU A 16 16.29 -6.42 -22.73
N LYS A 17 17.03 -7.52 -22.96
CA LYS A 17 16.45 -8.87 -23.07
C LYS A 17 16.00 -9.45 -21.74
N ARG A 18 16.51 -8.94 -20.61
CA ARG A 18 16.11 -9.33 -19.25
C ARG A 18 14.98 -8.50 -18.65
N ARG A 19 14.45 -7.46 -19.35
CA ARG A 19 13.22 -6.78 -18.89
C ARG A 19 12.07 -7.78 -18.88
N GLY A 20 11.86 -8.34 -17.69
CA GLY A 20 10.67 -8.97 -17.17
C GLY A 20 10.02 -10.01 -18.06
N LYS A 21 10.23 -11.29 -17.73
CA LYS A 21 9.07 -12.19 -17.77
C LYS A 21 7.99 -11.49 -16.94
N LYS A 22 6.92 -11.02 -17.57
CA LYS A 22 5.79 -10.41 -16.88
C LYS A 22 5.24 -11.43 -15.88
N ILE A 23 5.50 -11.22 -14.60
CA ILE A 23 4.96 -12.06 -13.54
C ILE A 23 3.49 -11.66 -13.38
N LYS A 24 2.61 -12.57 -13.75
CA LYS A 24 1.17 -12.42 -13.49
C LYS A 24 0.92 -12.68 -12.01
N PRO A 25 0.16 -11.82 -11.30
CA PRO A 25 -0.24 -12.07 -9.93
C PRO A 25 -0.87 -13.46 -9.78
N ARG A 26 -0.40 -14.23 -8.80
CA ARG A 26 -1.01 -15.50 -8.42
C ARG A 26 -2.19 -15.24 -7.49
N GLU A 27 -3.34 -15.76 -7.86
CA GLU A 27 -4.52 -15.75 -7.00
C GLU A 27 -4.30 -16.65 -5.77
N ILE A 28 -4.65 -16.13 -4.59
CA ILE A 28 -4.55 -16.85 -3.33
C ILE A 28 -5.74 -17.81 -3.21
N ASN A 29 -5.46 -19.10 -3.01
CA ASN A 29 -6.49 -20.09 -2.69
C ASN A 29 -6.66 -20.19 -1.16
N ILE A 30 -7.53 -19.32 -0.60
CA ILE A 30 -7.78 -19.25 0.84
C ILE A 30 -8.28 -20.59 1.41
N GLU A 31 -9.14 -21.32 0.68
CA GLU A 31 -9.73 -22.59 1.15
C GLU A 31 -8.68 -23.69 1.37
N SER A 32 -7.53 -23.58 0.72
CA SER A 32 -6.42 -24.53 0.87
C SER A 32 -5.47 -24.22 2.03
N LEU A 33 -5.66 -23.08 2.70
CA LEU A 33 -4.74 -22.59 3.73
C LEU A 33 -5.28 -22.89 5.14
N PRO A 34 -4.39 -23.14 6.12
CA PRO A 34 -4.75 -23.07 7.53
C PRO A 34 -5.44 -21.75 7.84
N TYR A 35 -6.57 -21.82 8.55
CA TYR A 35 -7.48 -20.71 8.79
C TYR A 35 -7.67 -20.48 10.29
N PHE A 36 -7.39 -19.26 10.74
CA PHE A 36 -7.37 -18.87 12.15
C PHE A 36 -8.39 -17.74 12.39
N PRO A 37 -9.63 -18.07 12.77
CA PRO A 37 -10.63 -17.06 13.08
C PRO A 37 -10.32 -16.40 14.42
N LEU A 38 -10.40 -15.07 14.48
CA LEU A 38 -10.30 -14.28 15.71
C LEU A 38 -11.65 -13.62 16.04
N PRO A 39 -11.87 -13.23 17.31
CA PRO A 39 -13.07 -12.49 17.69
C PRO A 39 -13.21 -11.21 16.84
N PRO A 40 -14.35 -10.97 16.18
CA PRO A 40 -14.49 -9.81 15.28
C PRO A 40 -14.49 -8.50 16.06
N ALA A 41 -13.83 -7.47 15.52
CA ALA A 41 -13.87 -6.12 16.09
C ALA A 41 -15.06 -5.31 15.54
N PRO A 42 -15.69 -4.45 16.34
CA PRO A 42 -16.71 -3.53 15.84
C PRO A 42 -16.08 -2.49 14.92
N SER A 43 -16.84 -1.96 13.96
CA SER A 43 -16.34 -0.90 13.07
C SER A 43 -16.15 0.45 13.75
N LYS A 44 -16.78 0.64 14.90
CA LYS A 44 -16.63 1.80 15.78
C LYS A 44 -17.18 1.44 17.16
N TRP A 45 -16.64 2.05 18.20
CA TRP A 45 -17.24 1.99 19.52
C TRP A 45 -18.54 2.80 19.56
N ASP A 46 -19.58 2.24 20.19
CA ASP A 46 -20.80 2.99 20.49
C ASP A 46 -20.53 3.93 21.68
N PRO A 47 -20.56 5.26 21.50
CA PRO A 47 -20.26 6.21 22.57
C PRO A 47 -21.22 6.11 23.77
N SER A 48 -22.41 5.52 23.59
CA SER A 48 -23.38 5.30 24.66
C SER A 48 -23.02 4.11 25.57
N THR A 49 -22.23 3.18 25.05
CA THR A 49 -21.84 1.93 25.74
C THR A 49 -20.36 1.97 26.15
N TYR A 50 -19.52 2.63 25.36
CA TYR A 50 -18.09 2.80 25.59
C TYR A 50 -17.76 4.28 25.70
N ALA A 51 -17.43 4.73 26.91
CA ALA A 51 -16.87 6.05 27.11
C ALA A 51 -15.43 6.06 26.55
N TYR A 52 -15.14 7.03 25.68
CA TYR A 52 -13.77 7.32 25.29
C TYR A 52 -12.97 7.63 26.56
N GLU A 53 -11.80 7.01 26.70
CA GLU A 53 -10.94 7.27 27.86
C GLU A 53 -10.64 8.77 27.96
N SER A 54 -10.91 9.35 29.12
CA SER A 54 -10.46 10.67 29.49
C SER A 54 -9.48 10.54 30.64
N PHE A 55 -8.47 11.40 30.65
CA PHE A 55 -7.46 11.42 31.70
C PHE A 55 -7.17 12.84 32.13
N ASP A 56 -6.95 13.01 33.44
CA ASP A 56 -6.59 14.30 33.99
C ASP A 56 -5.17 14.67 33.59
N ILE A 57 -4.99 15.91 33.14
CA ILE A 57 -3.68 16.46 32.80
C ILE A 57 -2.86 16.57 34.09
N PRO A 58 -1.62 16.03 34.12
CA PRO A 58 -0.80 16.07 35.32
C PRO A 58 -0.43 17.50 35.72
N GLU A 59 -0.28 17.74 37.03
CA GLU A 59 0.24 19.01 37.54
C GLU A 59 1.71 19.21 37.08
N ASN A 60 2.49 18.14 37.22
CA ASN A 60 3.86 18.01 36.72
C ASN A 60 3.92 17.84 35.19
N PHE A 61 5.11 17.93 34.59
CA PHE A 61 5.27 17.80 33.14
C PHE A 61 4.97 16.40 32.61
N PHE A 62 5.28 15.38 33.41
CA PHE A 62 5.03 13.98 33.15
C PHE A 62 4.60 13.30 34.46
N GLU A 63 3.74 12.30 34.33
CA GLU A 63 3.27 11.46 35.43
C GLU A 63 3.16 10.02 34.95
N ALA A 64 3.71 9.08 35.72
CA ALA A 64 3.49 7.65 35.52
C ALA A 64 2.28 7.23 36.35
N ARG A 65 1.34 6.49 35.75
CA ARG A 65 0.10 6.02 36.36
C ARG A 65 -0.09 4.52 36.10
N LYS A 66 -1.00 3.91 36.88
CA LYS A 66 -1.53 2.55 36.67
C LYS A 66 -0.46 1.46 36.53
N GLY A 67 0.59 1.48 37.33
CA GLY A 67 1.55 0.38 37.39
C GLY A 67 2.74 0.68 38.29
N ASP A 68 3.13 -0.31 39.10
CA ASP A 68 4.30 -0.23 39.98
C ASP A 68 5.62 -0.45 39.20
N GLN A 69 5.51 -0.81 37.92
CA GLN A 69 6.64 -1.14 37.04
C GLN A 69 7.21 0.07 36.30
N LEU A 70 6.51 1.20 36.29
CA LEU A 70 6.99 2.44 35.67
C LEU A 70 7.41 3.46 36.73
N SER A 71 8.67 3.91 36.65
CA SER A 71 9.14 5.01 37.50
C SER A 71 9.81 6.11 36.68
N ILE A 72 9.45 7.36 36.96
CA ILE A 72 10.11 8.52 36.34
C ILE A 72 11.39 8.78 37.12
N GLU A 73 12.52 8.42 36.54
CA GLU A 73 13.85 8.64 37.13
C GLU A 73 14.21 10.13 37.14
N SER A 74 13.95 10.82 36.03
CA SER A 74 14.22 12.25 35.94
C SER A 74 13.34 12.96 34.92
N ILE A 75 13.08 14.24 35.19
CA ILE A 75 12.49 15.18 34.24
C ILE A 75 13.47 16.35 34.08
N THR A 76 13.97 16.55 32.88
CA THR A 76 14.94 17.61 32.57
C THR A 76 14.38 18.56 31.54
N LYS A 77 14.74 19.85 31.68
CA LYS A 77 14.46 20.85 30.65
C LYS A 77 15.43 20.65 29.48
N ILE A 78 14.91 20.68 28.26
CA ILE A 78 15.70 20.53 27.04
C ILE A 78 16.25 21.91 26.64
N GLU A 79 17.56 21.98 26.48
CA GLU A 79 18.27 23.15 25.97
C GLU A 79 17.75 23.56 24.60
N MET A 80 17.78 24.86 24.30
CA MET A 80 17.05 25.43 23.17
C MET A 80 17.44 24.80 21.83
N GLU A 81 18.71 24.46 21.68
CA GLU A 81 19.33 23.86 20.49
C GLU A 81 18.94 22.40 20.30
N ASP A 82 18.64 21.69 21.39
CA ASP A 82 18.30 20.25 21.38
C ASP A 82 16.78 19.99 21.35
N ARG A 83 15.96 21.05 21.44
CA ARG A 83 14.51 20.92 21.45
C ARG A 83 14.03 20.22 20.17
N PRO A 84 13.08 19.27 20.28
CA PRO A 84 12.43 18.69 19.11
C PRO A 84 11.85 19.80 18.22
N ASP A 85 12.25 19.83 16.95
CA ASP A 85 11.66 20.77 16.00
C ASP A 85 10.18 20.38 15.80
N PRO A 86 9.23 21.31 16.03
CA PRO A 86 7.80 21.04 15.93
C PRO A 86 7.33 20.60 14.55
N ALA A 87 8.16 20.75 13.50
CA ALA A 87 7.91 20.25 12.16
C ALA A 87 7.90 18.71 12.11
N PHE A 88 8.75 18.05 12.89
CA PHE A 88 8.78 16.59 12.99
C PHE A 88 7.67 16.08 13.92
N LYS A 89 6.48 15.90 13.37
CA LYS A 89 5.30 15.41 14.11
C LYS A 89 5.16 13.89 14.07
N THR A 90 5.84 13.24 13.15
CA THR A 90 5.76 11.79 12.96
C THR A 90 7.11 11.18 13.28
N SER A 91 7.11 10.09 14.04
CA SER A 91 8.29 9.31 14.36
C SER A 91 8.01 7.81 14.30
N TYR A 92 9.04 7.04 13.98
CA TYR A 92 9.05 5.57 13.93
C TYR A 92 10.32 5.03 14.59
N LEU A 93 10.19 3.95 15.35
CA LEU A 93 11.33 3.20 15.85
C LEU A 93 11.95 2.37 14.72
N GLN A 94 13.28 2.26 14.75
CA GLN A 94 14.10 1.53 13.78
C GLN A 94 15.27 0.84 14.50
N ALA A 95 15.99 -0.03 13.77
CA ALA A 95 17.02 -0.88 14.37
C ALA A 95 18.11 -0.10 15.11
N SER A 96 18.53 1.05 14.55
CA SER A 96 19.60 1.88 15.13
C SER A 96 19.10 3.08 15.93
N GLY A 97 17.80 3.34 15.98
CA GLY A 97 17.25 4.52 16.63
C GLY A 97 15.83 4.90 16.21
N VAL A 98 15.66 6.17 15.86
CA VAL A 98 14.35 6.77 15.58
C VAL A 98 14.43 7.60 14.32
N LEU A 99 13.49 7.36 13.41
CA LEU A 99 13.23 8.23 12.27
C LEU A 99 12.17 9.25 12.65
N PHE A 100 12.48 10.51 12.43
CA PHE A 100 11.58 11.65 12.53
C PHE A 100 11.26 12.18 11.13
N ILE A 101 9.99 12.48 10.89
CA ILE A 101 9.49 12.92 9.59
C ILE A 101 8.70 14.22 9.74
N ASP A 102 9.11 15.22 8.96
CA ASP A 102 8.29 16.37 8.62
C ASP A 102 7.70 16.16 7.23
N LYS A 103 6.42 15.82 7.17
CA LYS A 103 5.67 15.64 5.91
C LYS A 103 5.25 16.95 5.25
N THR A 104 5.45 18.08 5.94
CA THR A 104 4.84 19.37 5.58
C THR A 104 5.82 20.41 5.08
N GLY A 105 7.12 20.09 5.01
CA GLY A 105 8.15 21.01 4.55
C GLY A 105 8.32 22.25 5.43
N LYS A 106 8.03 22.12 6.72
CA LYS A 106 8.09 23.21 7.72
C LYS A 106 9.40 23.24 8.50
N CYS A 107 10.29 22.26 8.28
CA CYS A 107 11.61 22.23 8.88
C CYS A 107 12.39 23.50 8.50
N LYS A 108 12.89 24.21 9.51
CA LYS A 108 13.57 25.49 9.29
C LYS A 108 14.92 25.35 8.59
N ALA A 109 15.56 24.18 8.73
CA ALA A 109 16.83 23.90 8.06
C ALA A 109 16.67 23.79 6.54
N TYR A 110 15.47 23.43 6.06
CA TYR A 110 15.16 23.20 4.65
C TYR A 110 13.85 23.91 4.25
N PRO A 111 13.85 25.25 4.13
CA PRO A 111 12.63 26.03 3.96
C PRO A 111 11.89 25.80 2.63
N ASN A 112 12.52 25.14 1.66
CA ASN A 112 11.95 24.84 0.34
C ASN A 112 11.69 23.34 0.13
N ALA A 113 11.96 22.50 1.12
CA ALA A 113 11.78 21.06 0.99
C ALA A 113 10.30 20.68 1.02
N HIS A 114 9.91 19.68 0.24
CA HIS A 114 8.56 19.11 0.32
C HIS A 114 8.34 18.30 1.60
N ALA A 115 9.39 17.61 2.03
CA ALA A 115 9.45 16.88 3.28
C ALA A 115 10.91 16.81 3.78
N THR A 116 11.09 16.51 5.06
CA THR A 116 12.42 16.34 5.66
C THR A 116 12.43 15.11 6.55
N MET A 117 13.55 14.39 6.53
CA MET A 117 13.82 13.27 7.43
C MET A 117 14.97 13.62 8.36
N LEU A 118 14.85 13.19 9.62
CA LEU A 118 15.87 13.30 10.64
C LEU A 118 15.99 11.95 11.36
N ARG A 119 17.20 11.43 11.48
CA ARG A 119 17.49 10.24 12.27
C ARG A 119 18.25 10.60 13.53
N ARG A 120 17.85 9.98 14.63
CA ARG A 120 18.59 10.01 15.89
C ARG A 120 18.86 8.58 16.32
N ASN A 121 20.05 8.31 16.84
CA ASN A 121 20.31 7.04 17.52
C ASN A 121 19.59 6.99 18.87
N PHE A 122 19.63 5.84 19.54
CA PHE A 122 19.01 5.65 20.86
C PHE A 122 19.60 6.54 21.98
N GLN A 123 20.78 7.14 21.77
CA GLN A 123 21.34 8.15 22.68
C GLN A 123 20.79 9.56 22.39
N GLY A 124 19.84 9.70 21.46
CA GLY A 124 19.25 10.98 21.05
C GLY A 124 20.15 11.82 20.14
N LYS A 125 21.32 11.31 19.72
CA LYS A 125 22.24 12.03 18.84
C LYS A 125 21.79 11.93 17.39
N LYS A 126 21.75 13.07 16.70
CA LYS A 126 21.51 13.14 15.25
C LYS A 126 22.57 12.34 14.48
N THR A 127 22.12 11.39 13.65
CA THR A 127 22.99 10.55 12.81
C THR A 127 22.89 10.91 11.33
N ALA A 128 21.70 11.29 10.86
CA ALA A 128 21.47 11.74 9.49
C ALA A 128 20.30 12.74 9.45
N GLU A 129 20.30 13.63 8.48
CA GLU A 129 19.21 14.56 8.22
C GLU A 129 19.28 15.02 6.76
N ALA A 130 18.16 14.97 6.04
CA ALA A 130 18.10 15.40 4.65
C ALA A 130 16.71 15.91 4.25
N GLU A 131 16.69 16.84 3.30
CA GLU A 131 15.49 17.16 2.55
C GLU A 131 15.14 16.06 1.56
N LEU A 132 13.85 15.94 1.25
CA LEU A 132 13.35 14.99 0.28
C LEU A 132 12.86 15.72 -0.96
N GLU A 133 13.19 15.17 -2.12
CA GLU A 133 12.77 15.68 -3.43
C GLU A 133 11.24 15.62 -3.60
N HIS A 134 10.60 14.61 -2.99
CA HIS A 134 9.16 14.41 -3.06
C HIS A 134 8.50 14.51 -1.67
N ASP A 135 7.22 14.88 -1.66
CA ASP A 135 6.40 14.84 -0.46
C ASP A 135 6.13 13.39 0.00
N ILE A 136 5.51 13.27 1.17
CA ILE A 136 5.18 11.98 1.79
C ILE A 136 3.67 11.87 1.96
N TYR A 137 3.05 11.01 1.15
CA TYR A 137 1.65 10.62 1.23
C TYR A 137 1.45 9.32 2.02
N ARG A 138 2.29 8.30 1.77
CA ARG A 138 2.33 7.05 2.56
C ARG A 138 3.75 6.75 3.04
N ILE A 139 3.85 6.00 4.13
CA ILE A 139 5.11 5.61 4.76
C ILE A 139 5.12 4.10 4.94
N GLY A 140 6.27 3.49 4.65
CA GLY A 140 6.64 2.14 5.03
C GLY A 140 7.98 2.16 5.76
N THR A 141 8.01 1.57 6.95
CA THR A 141 9.18 1.47 7.83
C THR A 141 9.07 0.20 8.65
N ASN A 142 10.20 -0.41 8.98
CA ASN A 142 10.24 -1.59 9.83
C ASN A 142 11.09 -1.34 11.09
N PRO A 143 10.64 -1.70 12.31
CA PRO A 143 11.42 -1.50 13.54
C PRO A 143 12.76 -2.24 13.57
N HIS A 144 12.93 -3.27 12.74
CA HIS A 144 14.16 -4.06 12.65
C HIS A 144 15.04 -3.64 11.46
N GLY A 145 14.64 -2.62 10.71
CA GLY A 145 15.42 -2.05 9.62
C GLY A 145 15.67 -0.57 9.79
N ASP A 146 16.77 -0.08 9.22
CA ASP A 146 17.03 1.36 9.09
C ASP A 146 16.64 1.87 7.70
N HIS A 147 15.94 1.07 6.91
CA HIS A 147 15.42 1.46 5.60
C HIS A 147 14.05 2.12 5.72
N SER A 148 13.69 2.97 4.75
CA SER A 148 12.37 3.61 4.69
C SER A 148 11.91 3.78 3.26
N VAL A 149 10.62 3.62 3.03
CA VAL A 149 10.00 3.85 1.72
C VAL A 149 8.78 4.75 1.88
N PHE A 150 8.55 5.57 0.87
CA PHE A 150 7.45 6.52 0.85
C PHE A 150 6.77 6.49 -0.51
N LEU A 151 5.47 6.78 -0.49
CA LEU A 151 4.72 7.14 -1.69
C LEU A 151 4.43 8.63 -1.62
N SER A 152 4.68 9.37 -2.70
CA SER A 152 4.41 10.80 -2.79
C SER A 152 2.97 11.12 -3.22
N GLY A 153 2.56 12.38 -3.07
CA GLY A 153 1.30 12.91 -3.58
C GLY A 153 1.19 12.83 -5.12
N GLU A 154 2.32 12.83 -5.80
CA GLU A 154 2.43 12.67 -7.25
C GLU A 154 2.61 11.19 -7.69
N ALA A 155 2.49 10.25 -6.74
CA ALA A 155 2.67 8.81 -6.95
C ALA A 155 4.10 8.40 -7.33
N TYR A 156 5.12 9.08 -6.80
CA TYR A 156 6.48 8.56 -6.80
C TYR A 156 6.67 7.60 -5.63
N LEU A 157 7.21 6.41 -5.89
CA LEU A 157 7.75 5.51 -4.87
C LEU A 157 9.21 5.88 -4.65
N HIS A 158 9.56 6.33 -3.45
CA HIS A 158 10.92 6.74 -3.11
C HIS A 158 11.39 6.07 -1.82
N ALA A 159 12.56 5.43 -1.86
CA ALA A 159 13.13 4.65 -0.76
C ALA A 159 14.55 5.11 -0.42
N TYR A 160 14.91 4.98 0.86
CA TYR A 160 16.16 5.52 1.42
C TYR A 160 16.82 4.54 2.39
N ASN A 161 18.14 4.62 2.47
CA ASN A 161 18.97 3.85 3.38
C ASN A 161 19.08 4.50 4.78
N GLU A 162 19.92 3.92 5.65
CA GLU A 162 20.18 4.39 7.00
C GLU A 162 20.78 5.80 7.06
N ASN A 163 21.46 6.23 6.00
CA ASN A 163 22.07 7.55 5.86
C ASN A 163 21.13 8.57 5.20
N ILE A 164 19.87 8.18 4.91
CA ILE A 164 18.87 8.99 4.17
C ILE A 164 19.35 9.26 2.72
N GLU A 165 20.10 8.33 2.14
CA GLU A 165 20.48 8.38 0.72
C GLU A 165 19.45 7.61 -0.11
N PRO A 166 19.05 8.11 -1.28
CA PRO A 166 18.03 7.48 -2.10
C PRO A 166 18.53 6.13 -2.68
N ILE A 167 17.75 5.09 -2.46
CA ILE A 167 17.92 3.74 -3.02
C ILE A 167 17.10 3.60 -4.31
N LEU A 168 15.90 4.17 -4.32
CA LEU A 168 14.97 4.11 -5.43
C LEU A 168 14.17 5.42 -5.48
N VAL A 169 13.94 5.94 -6.69
CA VAL A 169 12.90 6.92 -6.99
C VAL A 169 12.22 6.49 -8.28
N HIS A 170 10.93 6.20 -8.22
CA HIS A 170 10.19 5.64 -9.36
C HIS A 170 8.79 6.23 -9.50
N ASP A 171 8.45 6.69 -10.70
CA ASP A 171 7.11 7.14 -11.04
C ASP A 171 6.14 5.94 -11.17
N MET A 172 5.29 5.74 -10.17
CA MET A 172 4.31 4.66 -10.16
C MET A 172 3.16 4.90 -11.15
N ALA A 173 2.93 6.13 -11.62
CA ALA A 173 1.88 6.39 -12.60
C ALA A 173 2.24 5.81 -13.98
N SER A 174 3.53 5.73 -14.30
CA SER A 174 4.02 5.11 -15.54
C SER A 174 4.37 3.62 -15.40
N ASP A 175 4.39 3.08 -14.17
CA ASP A 175 4.62 1.66 -13.90
C ASP A 175 3.57 0.77 -14.60
N GLU A 176 4.04 -0.24 -15.33
CA GLU A 176 3.17 -1.16 -16.08
C GLU A 176 2.23 -1.95 -15.15
N ARG A 177 2.67 -2.28 -13.94
CA ARG A 177 1.87 -3.01 -12.94
C ARG A 177 0.69 -2.18 -12.45
N ILE A 178 0.88 -0.87 -12.30
CA ILE A 178 -0.16 0.08 -11.93
C ILE A 178 -1.10 0.33 -13.11
N ARG A 179 -0.55 0.60 -14.29
CA ARG A 179 -1.33 0.85 -15.51
C ARG A 179 -2.21 -0.33 -15.88
N MET A 180 -1.69 -1.56 -15.78
CA MET A 180 -2.44 -2.78 -16.09
C MET A 180 -3.74 -2.91 -15.27
N ILE A 181 -3.73 -2.49 -14.00
CA ILE A 181 -4.91 -2.54 -13.13
C ILE A 181 -5.81 -1.33 -13.36
N ARG A 182 -5.23 -0.14 -13.56
CA ARG A 182 -6.00 1.08 -13.85
C ARG A 182 -6.72 1.07 -15.19
N GLU A 183 -6.16 0.39 -16.17
CA GLU A 183 -6.73 0.21 -17.51
C GLU A 183 -7.73 -0.97 -17.56
N SER A 184 -7.98 -1.65 -16.43
CA SER A 184 -8.92 -2.78 -16.34
C SER A 184 -10.39 -2.35 -16.28
N GLU A 185 -11.29 -3.34 -16.28
CA GLU A 185 -12.74 -3.14 -16.12
C GLU A 185 -13.15 -2.75 -14.68
N ILE A 186 -12.19 -2.64 -13.74
CA ILE A 186 -12.44 -2.19 -12.37
C ILE A 186 -12.55 -0.67 -12.36
N TRP A 187 -13.66 -0.16 -11.82
CA TRP A 187 -13.81 1.27 -11.60
C TRP A 187 -12.78 1.77 -10.57
N MET A 188 -11.85 2.61 -11.03
CA MET A 188 -10.78 3.16 -10.21
C MET A 188 -10.80 4.69 -10.27
N ASP A 189 -11.46 5.32 -9.30
CA ASP A 189 -11.53 6.78 -9.24
C ASP A 189 -10.20 7.41 -8.74
N GLY A 190 -9.91 8.60 -9.26
CA GLY A 190 -8.83 9.46 -8.81
C GLY A 190 -7.41 9.08 -9.27
N PRO A 191 -6.40 9.83 -8.76
CA PRO A 191 -5.00 9.67 -9.15
C PRO A 191 -4.35 8.39 -8.57
N PRO A 192 -3.27 7.87 -9.18
CA PRO A 192 -2.65 6.58 -8.81
C PRO A 192 -2.35 6.42 -7.32
N ARG A 193 -1.90 7.49 -6.65
CA ARG A 193 -1.64 7.49 -5.21
C ARG A 193 -2.80 7.00 -4.34
N ARG A 194 -4.06 7.22 -4.75
CA ARG A 194 -5.25 6.84 -3.96
C ARG A 194 -5.53 5.34 -4.04
N GLN A 195 -5.07 4.71 -5.12
CA GLN A 195 -5.30 3.30 -5.41
C GLN A 195 -4.14 2.44 -4.89
N ILE A 196 -2.94 3.01 -4.82
CA ILE A 196 -1.84 2.42 -4.07
C ILE A 196 -2.17 2.58 -2.58
N ARG A 197 -2.39 1.47 -1.87
CA ARG A 197 -2.87 1.53 -0.47
C ARG A 197 -1.74 1.38 0.53
N ARG A 198 -0.73 0.57 0.22
CA ARG A 198 0.43 0.34 1.08
C ARG A 198 1.71 0.32 0.28
N VAL A 199 2.77 0.74 0.96
CA VAL A 199 4.17 0.62 0.54
C VAL A 199 4.96 0.18 1.76
N ASP A 200 5.92 -0.72 1.58
CA ASP A 200 6.83 -1.12 2.66
C ASP A 200 8.20 -1.57 2.12
N ILE A 201 9.19 -1.65 3.00
CA ILE A 201 10.56 -2.07 2.68
C ILE A 201 11.05 -3.04 3.74
N ASN A 202 11.69 -4.13 3.31
CA ASN A 202 12.20 -5.11 4.25
C ASN A 202 13.40 -4.55 5.04
N PRO A 203 13.75 -5.15 6.19
CA PRO A 203 14.86 -4.67 7.01
C PRO A 203 16.19 -4.49 6.27
N ALA A 204 16.48 -5.38 5.31
CA ALA A 204 17.71 -5.37 4.51
C ALA A 204 17.73 -4.31 3.40
N GLY A 205 16.59 -3.71 3.04
CA GLY A 205 16.50 -2.67 2.02
C GLY A 205 16.57 -3.17 0.57
N ASP A 206 16.58 -4.48 0.35
CA ASP A 206 16.71 -5.11 -0.96
C ASP A 206 15.37 -5.60 -1.54
N ARG A 207 14.27 -5.42 -0.81
CA ARG A 207 12.90 -5.69 -1.25
C ARG A 207 11.95 -4.59 -0.85
N LEU A 208 11.14 -4.16 -1.81
CA LEU A 208 10.04 -3.23 -1.60
C LEU A 208 8.71 -3.92 -1.88
N LEU A 209 7.69 -3.50 -1.16
CA LEU A 209 6.33 -3.95 -1.26
C LEU A 209 5.47 -2.76 -1.67
N PHE A 210 4.52 -2.99 -2.57
CA PHE A 210 3.40 -2.08 -2.76
C PHE A 210 2.12 -2.83 -3.08
N THR A 211 0.99 -2.21 -2.77
CA THR A 211 -0.34 -2.78 -3.07
C THR A 211 -1.15 -1.85 -3.96
N ILE A 212 -1.98 -2.41 -4.82
CA ILE A 212 -2.97 -1.68 -5.60
C ILE A 212 -4.22 -2.55 -5.76
N ALA A 213 -5.38 -2.00 -5.39
CA ALA A 213 -6.62 -2.75 -5.24
C ALA A 213 -6.42 -4.03 -4.41
N ASP A 214 -6.62 -5.20 -5.01
CA ASP A 214 -6.55 -6.53 -4.43
C ASP A 214 -5.19 -7.23 -4.60
N THR A 215 -4.20 -6.53 -5.15
CA THR A 215 -2.94 -7.11 -5.60
C THR A 215 -1.76 -6.53 -4.82
N ALA A 216 -0.89 -7.42 -4.35
CA ALA A 216 0.38 -7.08 -3.71
C ALA A 216 1.57 -7.47 -4.60
N TRP A 217 2.55 -6.59 -4.66
CA TRP A 217 3.76 -6.73 -5.47
C TRP A 217 5.00 -6.59 -4.61
N CYS A 218 5.85 -7.61 -4.62
CA CYS A 218 7.20 -7.52 -4.06
C CYS A 218 8.21 -7.34 -5.18
N ILE A 219 9.06 -6.32 -5.06
CA ILE A 219 9.98 -5.89 -6.09
C ILE A 219 11.37 -5.65 -5.50
N SER A 220 12.41 -5.77 -6.31
CA SER A 220 13.74 -5.28 -5.91
C SER A 220 13.87 -3.76 -6.13
N PRO A 221 14.89 -3.11 -5.56
CA PRO A 221 15.28 -1.74 -5.91
C PRO A 221 15.52 -1.51 -7.41
N ASN A 222 15.83 -2.56 -8.18
CA ASN A 222 15.98 -2.48 -9.64
C ASN A 222 14.64 -2.58 -10.39
N LEU A 223 13.51 -2.57 -9.67
CA LEU A 223 12.13 -2.70 -10.16
C LEU A 223 11.77 -4.09 -10.72
N ASP A 224 12.67 -5.08 -10.60
CA ASP A 224 12.36 -6.46 -10.95
C ASP A 224 11.28 -7.01 -10.01
N THR A 225 10.21 -7.57 -10.56
CA THR A 225 9.20 -8.26 -9.75
C THR A 225 9.79 -9.56 -9.21
N LEU A 226 9.80 -9.71 -7.89
CA LEU A 226 10.23 -10.91 -7.18
C LEU A 226 9.06 -11.90 -7.08
N TRP A 227 7.89 -11.41 -6.68
CA TRP A 227 6.62 -12.13 -6.72
C TRP A 227 5.44 -11.16 -6.74
N ALA A 228 4.27 -11.67 -7.12
CA ALA A 228 3.01 -10.94 -7.07
C ALA A 228 1.87 -11.88 -6.70
N VAL A 229 0.97 -11.43 -5.83
CA VAL A 229 -0.23 -12.17 -5.44
C VAL A 229 -1.46 -11.29 -5.46
N CYS A 230 -2.64 -11.88 -5.62
CA CYS A 230 -3.91 -11.17 -5.51
C CYS A 230 -4.95 -11.97 -4.71
N MET A 231 -5.86 -11.25 -4.07
CA MET A 231 -6.98 -11.84 -3.31
C MET A 231 -7.88 -12.70 -4.22
N PRO A 232 -8.55 -13.74 -3.72
CA PRO A 232 -9.54 -14.45 -4.52
C PRO A 232 -10.67 -13.52 -4.97
N LEU A 233 -11.28 -13.83 -6.11
CA LEU A 233 -12.50 -13.15 -6.57
C LEU A 233 -13.73 -13.78 -5.94
N GLU A 234 -14.85 -13.04 -5.95
CA GLU A 234 -16.17 -13.59 -5.62
C GLU A 234 -16.52 -14.79 -6.51
N GLU A 235 -17.32 -15.71 -5.98
CA GLU A 235 -17.75 -16.90 -6.71
C GLU A 235 -18.41 -16.51 -8.04
N GLY A 236 -18.04 -17.22 -9.11
CA GLY A 236 -18.58 -16.92 -10.44
C GLY A 236 -17.79 -15.87 -11.21
N TRP A 237 -16.61 -15.45 -10.75
CA TRP A 237 -15.69 -14.60 -11.50
C TRP A 237 -14.33 -15.25 -11.74
N LYS A 238 -13.71 -14.93 -12.88
CA LYS A 238 -12.36 -15.38 -13.22
C LYS A 238 -11.53 -14.25 -13.83
N ARG A 239 -10.29 -14.09 -13.35
CA ARG A 239 -9.30 -13.20 -13.96
C ARG A 239 -8.86 -13.75 -15.32
N THR A 240 -8.91 -12.90 -16.34
CA THR A 240 -8.43 -13.19 -17.68
C THR A 240 -7.47 -12.09 -18.11
N TYR A 241 -6.38 -12.46 -18.77
CA TYR A 241 -5.42 -11.50 -19.30
C TYR A 241 -5.64 -11.48 -20.81
N THR A 242 -6.37 -10.49 -21.31
CA THR A 242 -6.86 -10.50 -22.70
C THR A 242 -5.88 -9.80 -23.63
N ARG A 243 -5.56 -10.46 -24.75
CA ARG A 243 -5.32 -9.83 -26.06
C ARG A 243 -6.54 -10.21 -26.91
N SER A 244 -7.19 -9.25 -27.56
CA SER A 244 -8.56 -9.47 -28.09
C SER A 244 -8.62 -10.53 -29.21
N THR A 245 -9.80 -11.15 -29.35
CA THR A 245 -10.06 -12.36 -30.13
C THR A 245 -10.91 -12.13 -31.40
N LEU A 246 -11.22 -10.88 -31.76
CA LEU A 246 -11.94 -10.56 -33.00
C LEU A 246 -11.01 -10.75 -34.21
N THR A 247 -11.31 -11.74 -35.04
CA THR A 247 -10.62 -12.02 -36.31
C THR A 247 -11.62 -11.89 -37.46
N GLY A 248 -11.26 -11.13 -38.50
CA GLY A 248 -12.02 -11.02 -39.75
C GLY A 248 -11.28 -11.71 -40.89
N ASN A 249 -12.02 -12.25 -41.86
CA ASN A 249 -11.41 -12.80 -43.08
C ASN A 249 -10.93 -11.65 -44.00
N ARG A 250 -10.27 -11.99 -45.12
CA ARG A 250 -9.74 -10.99 -46.06
C ARG A 250 -10.78 -9.96 -46.53
N VAL A 251 -12.01 -10.40 -46.79
CA VAL A 251 -13.10 -9.53 -47.25
C VAL A 251 -13.52 -8.56 -46.14
N ASP A 252 -13.56 -9.04 -44.89
CA ASP A 252 -13.83 -8.19 -43.73
C ASP A 252 -12.76 -7.10 -43.56
N VAL A 253 -11.49 -7.44 -43.76
CA VAL A 253 -10.37 -6.48 -43.70
C VAL A 253 -10.45 -5.45 -44.84
N GLU A 254 -10.76 -5.88 -46.06
CA GLU A 254 -10.91 -4.97 -47.22
C GLU A 254 -12.13 -4.04 -47.08
N ASN A 255 -13.22 -4.52 -46.47
CA ASN A 255 -14.41 -3.69 -46.18
C ASN A 255 -14.11 -2.71 -45.04
N ALA A 256 -13.39 -3.16 -44.02
CA ALA A 256 -12.96 -2.34 -42.90
C ALA A 256 -12.05 -1.19 -43.35
N LEU A 257 -11.07 -1.46 -44.22
CA LEU A 257 -10.22 -0.42 -44.82
C LEU A 257 -11.03 0.59 -45.63
N ARG A 258 -11.97 0.12 -46.46
CA ARG A 258 -12.86 0.99 -47.26
C ARG A 258 -13.74 1.87 -46.39
N PHE A 259 -14.32 1.32 -45.32
CA PHE A 259 -15.16 2.08 -44.38
C PHE A 259 -14.37 3.19 -43.67
N MET A 260 -13.11 2.92 -43.33
CA MET A 260 -12.22 3.93 -42.74
C MET A 260 -11.51 4.82 -43.79
N GLU A 261 -11.79 4.66 -45.09
CA GLU A 261 -11.14 5.42 -46.17
C GLU A 261 -9.60 5.23 -46.23
N LEU A 262 -9.12 4.03 -45.90
CA LEU A 262 -7.70 3.66 -45.87
C LEU A 262 -7.36 2.73 -47.05
N ASN A 263 -6.14 2.85 -47.58
CA ASN A 263 -5.62 2.00 -48.65
C ASN A 263 -4.33 1.32 -48.23
N LEU A 264 -4.09 0.10 -48.71
CA LEU A 264 -2.81 -0.57 -48.48
C LEU A 264 -1.70 0.07 -49.33
N PRO A 265 -0.46 0.19 -48.81
CA PRO A 265 -0.05 -0.16 -47.45
C PRO A 265 -0.55 0.85 -46.40
N VAL A 266 -0.97 0.35 -45.24
CA VAL A 266 -1.43 1.18 -44.12
C VAL A 266 -0.73 0.76 -42.83
N THR A 267 -0.37 1.73 -42.00
CA THR A 267 0.29 1.56 -40.70
C THR A 267 -0.72 1.64 -39.55
N GLN A 268 -0.33 1.13 -38.37
CA GLN A 268 -1.17 1.18 -37.17
C GLN A 268 -1.48 2.63 -36.73
N ASP A 269 -0.56 3.56 -36.94
CA ASP A 269 -0.76 4.97 -36.58
C ASP A 269 -1.72 5.67 -37.55
N GLU A 270 -1.70 5.32 -38.83
CA GLU A 270 -2.68 5.78 -39.82
C GLU A 270 -4.09 5.28 -39.49
N ILE A 271 -4.24 4.01 -39.11
CA ILE A 271 -5.53 3.44 -38.67
C ILE A 271 -6.05 4.17 -37.43
N LYS A 272 -5.20 4.42 -36.43
CA LYS A 272 -5.58 5.14 -35.19
C LYS A 272 -5.95 6.60 -35.43
N SER A 273 -5.18 7.31 -36.25
CA SER A 273 -5.44 8.71 -36.59
C SER A 273 -6.80 8.85 -37.26
N GLN A 274 -7.09 7.98 -38.22
CA GLN A 274 -8.34 7.97 -38.96
C GLN A 274 -9.54 7.59 -38.09
N TYR A 275 -9.39 6.63 -37.18
CA TYR A 275 -10.42 6.31 -36.19
C TYR A 275 -10.80 7.53 -35.35
N ARG A 276 -9.83 8.31 -34.84
CA ARG A 276 -10.12 9.52 -34.04
C ARG A 276 -10.87 10.57 -34.85
N GLN A 277 -10.50 10.77 -36.12
CA GLN A 277 -11.17 11.74 -36.99
C GLN A 277 -12.63 11.37 -37.25
N LEU A 278 -12.91 10.09 -37.53
CA LEU A 278 -14.25 9.59 -37.79
C LEU A 278 -15.09 9.50 -36.52
N ALA A 279 -14.48 9.08 -35.39
CA ALA A 279 -15.14 9.06 -34.08
C ALA A 279 -15.56 10.47 -33.67
N PHE A 280 -14.69 11.47 -33.82
CA PHE A 280 -15.04 12.87 -33.54
C PHE A 280 -16.19 13.37 -34.43
N ARG A 281 -16.22 12.96 -35.70
CA ARG A 281 -17.26 13.34 -36.68
C ARG A 281 -18.63 12.71 -36.38
N TRP A 282 -18.68 11.54 -35.75
CA TRP A 282 -19.92 10.79 -35.56
C TRP A 282 -20.31 10.59 -34.09
N HIS A 283 -19.55 11.19 -33.16
CA HIS A 283 -19.87 11.09 -31.74
C HIS A 283 -21.19 11.83 -31.43
N PRO A 284 -22.09 11.22 -30.64
CA PRO A 284 -23.38 11.82 -30.28
C PRO A 284 -23.22 13.19 -29.58
N ASP A 285 -22.18 13.35 -28.76
CA ASP A 285 -21.90 14.61 -28.05
C ASP A 285 -21.60 15.81 -28.98
N TYR A 286 -21.07 15.57 -30.19
CA TYR A 286 -20.69 16.65 -31.12
C TYR A 286 -21.69 16.85 -32.27
N THR A 287 -22.47 15.82 -32.61
CA THR A 287 -23.33 15.84 -33.80
C THR A 287 -24.81 15.51 -33.54
N GLY A 288 -25.18 15.38 -32.27
CA GLY A 288 -26.53 15.02 -31.84
C GLY A 288 -26.76 13.51 -31.87
N ASP A 289 -27.56 13.03 -30.91
CA ASP A 289 -27.93 11.64 -30.71
C ASP A 289 -28.94 11.16 -31.76
N THR A 290 -28.48 11.04 -33.00
CA THR A 290 -29.29 10.53 -34.11
C THR A 290 -29.08 9.02 -34.27
N PRO A 291 -30.12 8.26 -34.63
CA PRO A 291 -30.00 6.82 -34.90
C PRO A 291 -28.98 6.49 -36.00
N GLU A 292 -28.71 7.44 -36.89
CA GLU A 292 -27.74 7.30 -37.98
C GLU A 292 -26.28 7.40 -37.48
N ASN A 293 -25.99 8.37 -36.60
CA ASN A 293 -24.66 8.53 -36.02
C ASN A 293 -24.30 7.37 -35.08
N ASN A 294 -25.28 6.87 -34.31
CA ASN A 294 -25.09 5.70 -33.46
C ASN A 294 -24.74 4.44 -34.27
N LYS A 295 -25.37 4.24 -35.43
CA LYS A 295 -25.02 3.14 -36.34
C LYS A 295 -23.61 3.30 -36.92
N LYS A 296 -23.26 4.50 -37.38
CA LYS A 296 -21.91 4.80 -37.90
C LYS A 296 -20.82 4.60 -36.84
N MET A 297 -21.08 4.97 -35.59
CA MET A 297 -20.15 4.77 -34.47
C MET A 297 -20.00 3.28 -34.11
N GLN A 298 -21.10 2.51 -34.09
CA GLN A 298 -21.04 1.06 -33.89
C GLN A 298 -20.24 0.35 -34.99
N GLU A 299 -20.44 0.76 -36.25
CA GLU A 299 -19.74 0.19 -37.40
C GLU A 299 -18.26 0.60 -37.43
N LEU A 300 -17.92 1.83 -37.02
CA LEU A 300 -16.55 2.28 -36.83
C LEU A 300 -15.82 1.47 -35.75
N ASN A 301 -16.48 1.22 -34.62
CA ASN A 301 -15.91 0.42 -33.53
C ASN A 301 -15.63 -1.03 -33.94
N ARG A 302 -16.56 -1.64 -34.69
CA ARG A 302 -16.39 -2.98 -35.27
C ARG A 302 -15.24 -3.02 -36.27
N THR A 303 -15.19 -2.05 -37.17
CA THR A 303 -14.18 -1.92 -38.21
C THR A 303 -12.77 -1.76 -37.63
N PHE A 304 -12.63 -0.88 -36.64
CA PHE A 304 -11.37 -0.71 -35.91
C PHE A 304 -10.91 -1.99 -35.22
N SER A 305 -11.85 -2.74 -34.63
CA SER A 305 -11.57 -4.04 -34.01
C SER A 305 -11.05 -5.08 -35.01
N ILE A 306 -11.59 -5.10 -36.24
CA ILE A 306 -11.16 -6.00 -37.31
C ILE A 306 -9.73 -5.67 -37.80
N LEU A 307 -9.38 -4.38 -37.89
CA LEU A 307 -8.07 -3.95 -38.41
C LEU A 307 -6.94 -4.01 -37.37
N THR A 308 -7.28 -3.88 -36.09
CA THR A 308 -6.28 -3.75 -35.01
C THR A 308 -6.32 -4.88 -33.99
N GLY A 309 -7.40 -5.68 -33.98
CA GLY A 309 -7.65 -6.68 -32.95
C GLY A 309 -7.98 -6.07 -31.60
N ILE A 310 -8.40 -4.81 -31.53
CA ILE A 310 -8.64 -4.04 -30.30
C ILE A 310 -10.10 -3.57 -30.28
N ASP A 311 -10.88 -3.88 -29.23
CA ASP A 311 -12.23 -3.28 -29.06
C ASP A 311 -12.08 -1.84 -28.56
N PRO A 312 -12.41 -0.82 -29.39
CA PRO A 312 -12.19 0.57 -29.02
C PRO A 312 -13.22 1.06 -27.99
N ARG A 313 -14.28 0.29 -27.72
CA ARG A 313 -15.19 0.55 -26.58
C ARG A 313 -14.52 0.23 -25.24
N LYS A 314 -13.36 -0.44 -25.25
CA LYS A 314 -12.65 -0.89 -24.06
C LYS A 314 -11.22 -0.36 -23.93
N LEU A 315 -10.70 0.43 -24.88
CA LEU A 315 -9.29 0.80 -24.87
C LEU A 315 -9.00 2.23 -25.36
N GLU A 316 -8.40 3.02 -24.48
CA GLU A 316 -7.31 3.92 -24.86
C GLU A 316 -6.07 3.06 -25.19
N ILE A 317 -5.55 3.19 -26.41
CA ILE A 317 -4.67 2.18 -27.00
C ILE A 317 -3.21 2.36 -26.54
N LYS A 318 -2.73 1.42 -25.71
CA LYS A 318 -1.31 1.03 -25.59
C LYS A 318 -1.21 -0.51 -25.55
N ASN A 319 -0.09 -1.07 -26.02
CA ASN A 319 0.20 -2.52 -26.06
C ASN A 319 0.40 -3.16 -24.65
N SER A 320 -0.37 -2.73 -23.64
CA SER A 320 -0.36 -3.31 -22.28
C SER A 320 -1.06 -4.68 -22.30
N GLU A 321 -0.58 -5.65 -21.51
CA GLU A 321 -1.50 -6.69 -21.03
C GLU A 321 -2.43 -6.00 -20.04
N VAL A 322 -3.75 -6.10 -20.23
CA VAL A 322 -4.75 -5.53 -19.33
C VAL A 322 -5.46 -6.67 -18.62
N VAL A 323 -5.76 -6.50 -17.33
CA VAL A 323 -6.60 -7.46 -16.59
C VAL A 323 -8.05 -7.26 -17.01
N SER A 324 -8.72 -8.32 -17.43
CA SER A 324 -10.16 -8.35 -17.68
C SER A 324 -10.83 -9.40 -16.81
N PHE A 325 -12.10 -9.20 -16.49
CA PHE A 325 -12.83 -10.09 -15.60
C PHE A 325 -13.92 -10.80 -16.38
N LYS A 326 -13.87 -12.13 -16.39
CA LYS A 326 -14.89 -12.95 -17.04
C LYS A 326 -15.80 -13.53 -15.98
N ARG A 327 -17.09 -13.26 -16.13
CA ARG A 327 -18.14 -13.91 -15.36
C ARG A 327 -18.35 -15.35 -15.82
N THR A 328 -18.41 -16.28 -14.88
CA THR A 328 -18.53 -17.73 -15.10
C THR A 328 -19.79 -18.35 -14.52
N LYS A 329 -20.60 -17.62 -13.73
CA LYS A 329 -21.91 -18.03 -13.21
C LYS A 329 -22.91 -16.87 -13.16
N ALA A 330 -24.21 -17.17 -13.22
CA ALA A 330 -25.31 -16.21 -13.09
C ALA A 330 -25.51 -15.75 -11.62
N ASP A 331 -26.10 -14.57 -11.39
CA ASP A 331 -26.40 -14.08 -10.02
C ASP A 331 -27.52 -14.86 -9.36
N ILE A 332 -28.52 -15.25 -10.15
CA ILE A 332 -29.72 -15.91 -9.65
C ILE A 332 -30.07 -17.03 -10.62
N GLU A 333 -30.10 -18.26 -10.10
CA GLU A 333 -30.66 -19.42 -10.79
C GLU A 333 -32.04 -19.73 -10.21
N ILE A 334 -33.09 -19.49 -11.00
CA ILE A 334 -34.46 -19.81 -10.63
C ILE A 334 -34.85 -21.11 -11.32
N ASN A 335 -35.05 -22.17 -10.54
CA ASN A 335 -35.59 -23.42 -11.05
C ASN A 335 -37.12 -23.29 -11.20
N VAL A 336 -37.60 -23.26 -12.44
CA VAL A 336 -39.03 -23.07 -12.77
C VAL A 336 -39.79 -24.39 -12.92
N GLY A 337 -39.18 -25.52 -12.57
CA GLY A 337 -39.75 -26.85 -12.76
C GLY A 337 -39.56 -27.40 -14.19
N HIS A 338 -39.86 -28.68 -14.38
CA HIS A 338 -39.61 -29.44 -15.62
C HIS A 338 -38.15 -29.41 -16.13
N GLY A 339 -37.17 -29.29 -15.21
CA GLY A 339 -35.75 -29.30 -15.57
C GLY A 339 -35.27 -28.04 -16.30
N ARG A 340 -36.02 -26.93 -16.22
CA ARG A 340 -35.63 -25.64 -16.79
C ARG A 340 -35.12 -24.71 -15.69
N THR A 341 -33.98 -24.10 -15.93
CA THR A 341 -33.37 -23.09 -15.06
C THR A 341 -33.38 -21.75 -15.78
N PHE A 342 -33.87 -20.71 -15.12
CA PHE A 342 -33.70 -19.32 -15.55
C PHE A 342 -32.49 -18.72 -14.84
N GLU A 343 -31.54 -18.24 -15.62
CA GLU A 343 -30.35 -17.55 -15.13
C GLU A 343 -30.55 -16.03 -15.30
N ILE A 344 -30.51 -15.28 -14.19
CA ILE A 344 -30.52 -13.82 -14.19
C ILE A 344 -29.10 -13.34 -13.91
N THR A 345 -28.61 -12.44 -14.76
CA THR A 345 -27.30 -11.78 -14.61
C THR A 345 -27.54 -10.27 -14.50
N ILE A 346 -27.15 -9.68 -13.37
CA ILE A 346 -27.17 -8.24 -13.12
C ILE A 346 -25.80 -7.69 -13.54
N ASP A 347 -25.78 -6.74 -14.49
CA ASP A 347 -24.56 -6.12 -15.00
C ASP A 347 -24.24 -4.86 -14.18
N SER A 348 -23.30 -4.96 -13.24
CA SER A 348 -22.98 -3.90 -12.25
C SER A 348 -21.56 -3.32 -12.39
N GLY A 349 -20.84 -3.60 -13.48
CA GLY A 349 -19.39 -3.38 -13.56
C GLY A 349 -18.60 -4.60 -13.09
N GLY A 350 -17.26 -4.58 -13.19
CA GLY A 350 -16.40 -5.72 -12.81
C GLY A 350 -16.61 -6.22 -11.35
N PRO A 351 -15.95 -7.33 -10.95
CA PRO A 351 -16.22 -7.94 -9.65
C PRO A 351 -15.93 -6.98 -8.49
N LEU A 352 -16.67 -7.14 -7.39
CA LEU A 352 -16.28 -6.53 -6.12
C LEU A 352 -14.98 -7.20 -5.68
N LEU A 353 -13.95 -6.38 -5.51
CA LEU A 353 -12.64 -6.84 -5.10
C LEU A 353 -12.48 -6.68 -3.59
N ASP A 354 -11.87 -7.66 -2.96
CA ASP A 354 -11.38 -7.51 -1.60
C ASP A 354 -10.02 -6.80 -1.63
N TRP A 355 -10.03 -5.48 -1.45
CA TRP A 355 -8.82 -4.66 -1.56
C TRP A 355 -7.87 -4.91 -0.40
N ILE A 356 -6.57 -4.78 -0.63
CA ILE A 356 -5.53 -4.88 0.39
C ILE A 356 -5.30 -3.50 1.01
N TYR A 357 -5.56 -3.38 2.31
CA TYR A 357 -5.48 -2.16 3.11
C TYR A 357 -4.30 -2.11 4.08
N ALA A 358 -3.80 -3.27 4.50
CA ALA A 358 -2.58 -3.42 5.28
C ALA A 358 -1.59 -4.32 4.55
N ALA A 359 -0.29 -4.03 4.65
CA ALA A 359 0.74 -4.81 4.00
C ALA A 359 2.10 -4.41 4.59
N ASP A 360 2.77 -5.34 5.27
CA ASP A 360 3.96 -5.04 6.06
C ASP A 360 4.90 -6.26 6.04
N PHE A 361 6.21 -6.02 5.93
CA PHE A 361 7.24 -7.05 6.02
C PHE A 361 7.39 -7.55 7.46
N CYS A 362 7.65 -8.84 7.60
CA CYS A 362 8.10 -9.45 8.85
C CYS A 362 9.42 -8.85 9.32
N SER A 363 9.64 -8.82 10.63
CA SER A 363 10.88 -8.33 11.24
C SER A 363 12.05 -9.30 11.09
N SER A 364 11.74 -10.59 11.16
CA SER A 364 12.72 -11.68 11.22
C SER A 364 12.98 -12.38 9.88
N SER A 365 12.19 -12.05 8.84
CA SER A 365 12.25 -12.71 7.54
C SER A 365 11.78 -11.80 6.40
N ASP A 366 12.04 -12.23 5.16
CA ASP A 366 11.51 -11.60 3.94
C ASP A 366 10.03 -11.93 3.68
N SER A 367 9.34 -12.53 4.65
CA SER A 367 7.89 -12.77 4.58
C SER A 367 7.11 -11.47 4.72
N VAL A 368 5.87 -11.47 4.25
CA VAL A 368 4.97 -10.33 4.25
C VAL A 368 3.62 -10.76 4.81
N TYR A 369 3.00 -9.91 5.62
CA TYR A 369 1.57 -10.00 5.87
C TYR A 369 0.83 -9.04 4.95
N ILE A 370 -0.28 -9.48 4.37
CA ILE A 370 -1.25 -8.60 3.70
C ILE A 370 -2.58 -8.70 4.41
N GLY A 371 -3.27 -7.58 4.59
CA GLY A 371 -4.57 -7.47 5.23
C GLY A 371 -5.61 -6.86 4.28
N SER A 372 -6.73 -7.56 4.09
CA SER A 372 -7.78 -7.17 3.17
C SER A 372 -8.91 -6.39 3.83
N TYR A 373 -9.78 -5.78 3.02
CA TYR A 373 -10.95 -5.05 3.47
C TYR A 373 -11.89 -5.94 4.28
N ALA A 374 -12.08 -7.19 3.86
CA ALA A 374 -12.88 -8.20 4.54
C ALA A 374 -12.25 -8.77 5.83
N GLY A 375 -11.12 -8.21 6.27
CA GLY A 375 -10.43 -8.59 7.50
C GLY A 375 -9.63 -9.88 7.41
N LYS A 376 -9.30 -10.33 6.20
CA LYS A 376 -8.42 -11.49 5.99
C LYS A 376 -6.97 -11.03 5.98
N ILE A 377 -6.16 -11.62 6.84
CA ILE A 377 -4.73 -11.35 6.96
C ILE A 377 -3.97 -12.59 6.52
N ILE A 378 -3.19 -12.50 5.46
CA ILE A 378 -2.49 -13.63 4.86
C ILE A 378 -0.99 -13.45 5.04
N LYS A 379 -0.32 -14.46 5.62
CA LYS A 379 1.14 -14.54 5.60
C LYS A 379 1.60 -15.10 4.26
N ILE A 380 2.53 -14.40 3.63
CA ILE A 380 3.15 -14.74 2.36
C ILE A 380 4.64 -14.90 2.61
N ASP A 381 5.24 -16.00 2.16
CA ASP A 381 6.68 -16.22 2.32
C ASP A 381 7.53 -15.39 1.34
N GLU A 382 8.85 -15.51 1.44
CA GLU A 382 9.82 -14.77 0.62
C GLU A 382 9.76 -15.07 -0.89
N LYS A 383 9.05 -16.15 -1.26
CA LYS A 383 8.81 -16.62 -2.63
C LYS A 383 7.38 -16.29 -3.12
N GLY A 384 6.62 -15.56 -2.32
CA GLY A 384 5.24 -15.18 -2.64
C GLY A 384 4.21 -16.26 -2.34
N ILE A 385 4.55 -17.35 -1.62
CA ILE A 385 3.66 -18.48 -1.29
C ILE A 385 2.84 -18.17 -0.04
N PRO A 386 1.49 -18.12 -0.15
CA PRO A 386 0.62 -17.99 1.01
C PRO A 386 0.80 -19.16 1.98
N ARG A 387 0.83 -18.89 3.28
CA ARG A 387 1.08 -19.87 4.34
C ARG A 387 -0.13 -20.16 5.20
N TYR A 388 -0.85 -19.14 5.62
CA TYR A 388 -2.06 -19.23 6.43
C TYR A 388 -2.87 -17.94 6.37
N VAL A 389 -4.10 -17.99 6.85
CA VAL A 389 -5.02 -16.85 6.95
C VAL A 389 -5.47 -16.65 8.39
N ILE A 390 -5.34 -15.42 8.88
CA ILE A 390 -5.95 -14.94 10.13
C ILE A 390 -7.17 -14.10 9.74
N ASP A 391 -8.30 -14.28 10.42
CA ASP A 391 -9.53 -13.55 10.13
C ASP A 391 -9.99 -12.73 11.33
N VAL A 392 -9.91 -11.40 11.21
CA VAL A 392 -10.41 -10.44 12.22
C VAL A 392 -11.78 -9.87 11.86
N GLY A 393 -12.35 -10.25 10.71
CA GLY A 393 -13.69 -9.85 10.25
C GLY A 393 -13.87 -8.37 9.88
N ILE A 394 -12.82 -7.55 10.05
CA ILE A 394 -12.81 -6.13 9.69
C ILE A 394 -11.45 -5.73 9.14
N THR A 395 -11.41 -4.67 8.34
CA THR A 395 -10.17 -4.14 7.76
C THR A 395 -9.11 -3.88 8.85
N PRO A 396 -7.92 -4.50 8.75
CA PRO A 396 -6.80 -4.17 9.63
C PRO A 396 -6.12 -2.87 9.19
N ASP A 397 -5.61 -2.14 10.17
CA ASP A 397 -4.85 -0.90 9.97
C ASP A 397 -3.34 -1.17 9.98
N THR A 398 -2.81 -1.79 11.04
CA THR A 398 -1.38 -2.10 11.16
C THR A 398 -1.18 -3.59 11.45
N ILE A 399 -0.21 -4.19 10.77
CA ILE A 399 0.26 -5.55 11.06
C ILE A 399 1.73 -5.46 11.40
N LEU A 400 2.08 -5.81 12.64
CA LEU A 400 3.43 -5.65 13.16
C LEU A 400 3.92 -6.96 13.76
N GLU A 401 5.04 -7.48 13.26
CA GLU A 401 5.73 -8.63 13.85
C GLU A 401 6.95 -8.15 14.62
N ILE A 402 7.04 -8.47 15.91
CA ILE A 402 8.23 -8.20 16.73
C ILE A 402 8.70 -9.55 17.28
N GLU A 403 9.90 -9.95 16.89
CA GLU A 403 10.42 -11.30 17.16
C GLU A 403 9.43 -12.37 16.65
N ASN A 404 8.73 -13.06 17.56
CA ASN A 404 7.75 -14.10 17.23
C ASN A 404 6.32 -13.73 17.63
N TYR A 405 6.07 -12.48 18.04
CA TYR A 405 4.72 -12.00 18.36
C TYR A 405 4.16 -11.19 17.20
N LEU A 406 2.86 -11.35 16.95
CA LEU A 406 2.15 -10.64 15.90
C LEU A 406 1.06 -9.74 16.51
N TYR A 407 1.17 -8.45 16.21
CA TYR A 407 0.28 -7.41 16.67
C TYR A 407 -0.54 -6.91 15.48
N ILE A 408 -1.87 -7.00 15.58
CA ILE A 408 -2.77 -6.57 14.52
C ILE A 408 -3.69 -5.51 15.10
N THR A 409 -3.66 -4.31 14.54
CA THR A 409 -4.64 -3.26 14.89
C THR A 409 -5.76 -3.18 13.88
N THR A 410 -6.95 -2.90 14.38
CA THR A 410 -8.10 -2.38 13.64
C THR A 410 -8.44 -1.00 14.22
N ASP A 411 -9.50 -0.36 13.73
CA ASP A 411 -9.95 0.93 14.28
C ASP A 411 -10.34 0.88 15.76
N THR A 412 -10.68 -0.31 16.27
CA THR A 412 -11.24 -0.48 17.61
C THR A 412 -10.48 -1.45 18.48
N ARG A 413 -9.58 -2.28 17.94
CA ARG A 413 -8.89 -3.32 18.70
C ARG A 413 -7.44 -3.53 18.29
N LEU A 414 -6.65 -3.98 19.24
CA LEU A 414 -5.34 -4.58 19.05
C LEU A 414 -5.41 -6.05 19.46
N TYR A 415 -5.08 -6.95 18.53
CA TYR A 415 -4.91 -8.38 18.77
C TYR A 415 -3.44 -8.67 19.03
N VAL A 416 -3.15 -9.45 20.07
CA VAL A 416 -1.80 -9.93 20.38
C VAL A 416 -1.78 -11.45 20.18
N LEU A 417 -1.09 -11.88 19.15
CA LEU A 417 -0.90 -13.29 18.84
C LEU A 417 0.51 -13.74 19.24
N GLY A 418 0.57 -14.93 19.84
CA GLY A 418 1.83 -15.58 20.19
C GLY A 418 2.52 -16.26 19.02
N PRO A 419 3.67 -16.91 19.29
CA PRO A 419 4.48 -17.61 18.29
C PRO A 419 3.74 -18.70 17.53
N ASP A 420 2.75 -19.35 18.14
CA ASP A 420 1.95 -20.42 17.55
C ASP A 420 0.61 -19.92 16.99
N LEU A 421 0.47 -18.60 16.82
CA LEU A 421 -0.73 -17.89 16.38
C LEU A 421 -1.92 -17.99 17.34
N GLU A 422 -1.66 -18.39 18.58
CA GLU A 422 -2.64 -18.34 19.66
C GLU A 422 -2.95 -16.90 20.05
N LEU A 423 -4.22 -16.57 20.23
CA LEU A 423 -4.63 -15.26 20.74
C LEU A 423 -4.30 -15.20 22.24
N ILE A 424 -3.25 -14.46 22.58
CA ILE A 424 -2.78 -14.30 23.97
C ILE A 424 -3.53 -13.15 24.63
N ASN A 425 -3.79 -12.07 23.90
CA ASN A 425 -4.43 -10.89 24.46
C ASN A 425 -5.22 -10.08 23.42
N LEU A 426 -6.17 -9.30 23.90
CA LEU A 426 -7.06 -8.47 23.11
C LEU A 426 -7.27 -7.15 23.85
N ILE A 427 -6.85 -6.05 23.24
CA ILE A 427 -6.89 -4.71 23.84
C ILE A 427 -7.87 -3.86 23.04
N ASP A 428 -8.87 -3.30 23.71
CA ASP A 428 -9.81 -2.37 23.10
C ASP A 428 -9.14 -0.98 22.97
N LEU A 429 -9.09 -0.46 21.75
CA LEU A 429 -8.50 0.83 21.43
C LEU A 429 -9.58 1.91 21.52
N THR A 430 -9.51 2.75 22.55
CA THR A 430 -10.48 3.82 22.82
C THR A 430 -9.90 5.22 22.60
N LEU A 431 -8.61 5.33 22.30
CA LEU A 431 -7.94 6.59 22.00
C LEU A 431 -7.24 6.48 20.65
N GLU A 432 -7.32 7.55 19.85
CA GLU A 432 -6.52 7.64 18.63
C GLU A 432 -5.03 7.68 19.00
N GLY A 433 -4.31 6.65 18.59
CA GLY A 433 -2.91 6.47 18.91
C GLY A 433 -2.22 5.57 17.89
N ARG A 434 -0.89 5.57 17.92
CA ARG A 434 -0.07 4.74 17.05
C ARG A 434 0.54 3.60 17.84
N LEU A 435 0.54 2.40 17.25
CA LEU A 435 1.31 1.27 17.75
C LEU A 435 2.79 1.48 17.39
N LEU A 436 3.65 1.48 18.40
CA LEU A 436 5.11 1.47 18.23
C LEU A 436 5.68 0.17 18.80
N GLY A 437 6.37 -0.60 17.96
CA GLY A 437 7.07 -1.80 18.41
C GLY A 437 8.34 -1.47 19.18
N ALA A 438 8.49 -2.05 20.36
CA ALA A 438 9.60 -1.83 21.28
C ALA A 438 10.37 -3.14 21.52
N ARG A 439 11.58 -3.08 22.10
CA ARG A 439 12.38 -4.29 22.33
C ARG A 439 11.69 -5.30 23.23
N ASN A 440 11.02 -4.82 24.28
CA ASN A 440 10.39 -5.66 25.31
C ASN A 440 8.86 -5.64 25.26
N GLY A 441 8.27 -5.26 24.14
CA GLY A 441 6.82 -5.19 23.97
C GLY A 441 6.41 -4.14 22.95
N PHE A 442 5.46 -3.30 23.31
CA PHE A 442 5.00 -2.22 22.43
C PHE A 442 4.43 -1.06 23.23
N TYR A 443 4.31 0.08 22.56
CA TYR A 443 3.71 1.29 23.11
C TYR A 443 2.50 1.71 22.26
N LEU A 444 1.40 2.06 22.93
CA LEU A 444 0.29 2.77 22.31
C LEU A 444 0.46 4.26 22.59
N VAL A 445 0.84 5.02 21.56
CA VAL A 445 1.19 6.44 21.70
C VAL A 445 0.10 7.34 21.14
N ALA A 446 -0.64 7.99 22.03
CA ALA A 446 -1.56 9.08 21.73
C ALA A 446 -0.86 10.44 21.89
N GLU A 447 -1.57 11.55 21.65
CA GLU A 447 -0.97 12.90 21.69
C GLU A 447 -0.31 13.23 23.04
N LYS A 448 -0.90 12.79 24.15
CA LYS A 448 -0.46 13.12 25.52
C LYS A 448 -0.40 11.91 26.46
N LYS A 449 -0.61 10.70 25.94
CA LYS A 449 -0.63 9.46 26.71
C LYS A 449 0.17 8.40 25.97
N ILE A 450 0.96 7.64 26.73
CA ILE A 450 1.60 6.40 26.27
C ILE A 450 1.12 5.29 27.19
N SER A 451 0.51 4.25 26.64
CA SER A 451 0.33 2.99 27.35
C SER A 451 1.49 2.06 27.01
N VAL A 452 2.16 1.54 28.05
CA VAL A 452 3.32 0.66 27.94
C VAL A 452 2.85 -0.77 28.17
N HIS A 453 3.11 -1.65 27.22
CA HIS A 453 2.73 -3.06 27.32
C HIS A 453 3.94 -3.96 27.12
N ASN A 454 3.95 -5.11 27.80
CA ASN A 454 4.90 -6.16 27.50
C ASN A 454 4.51 -6.89 26.19
N ARG A 455 5.31 -7.89 25.80
CA ARG A 455 5.08 -8.66 24.55
C ARG A 455 3.75 -9.42 24.51
N GLN A 456 3.22 -9.78 25.67
CA GLN A 456 1.95 -10.49 25.80
C GLN A 456 0.76 -9.51 25.84
N GLY A 457 1.00 -8.21 25.74
CA GLY A 457 -0.03 -7.18 25.80
C GLY A 457 -0.48 -6.80 27.21
N GLU A 458 0.17 -7.32 28.25
CA GLU A 458 -0.13 -6.92 29.62
C GLU A 458 0.34 -5.47 29.83
N GLU A 459 -0.54 -4.63 30.37
CA GLU A 459 -0.23 -3.23 30.65
C GLU A 459 0.74 -3.13 31.83
N LEU A 460 1.92 -2.56 31.58
CA LEU A 460 2.93 -2.26 32.61
C LEU A 460 2.68 -0.91 33.27
N GLY A 461 1.95 -0.04 32.59
CA GLY A 461 1.46 1.23 33.09
C GLY A 461 1.31 2.28 32.00
N GLU A 462 1.01 3.50 32.42
CA GLU A 462 0.76 4.63 31.52
C GLU A 462 1.65 5.82 31.87
N ILE A 463 2.04 6.57 30.84
CA ILE A 463 2.75 7.83 31.00
C ILE A 463 1.88 8.92 30.40
N ILE A 464 1.54 9.90 31.22
CA ILE A 464 0.73 11.04 30.82
C ILE A 464 1.61 12.28 30.81
N SER A 465 1.54 13.05 29.73
CA SER A 465 2.26 14.29 29.58
C SER A 465 1.33 15.50 29.62
N LYS A 466 1.81 16.57 30.27
CA LYS A 466 1.15 17.88 30.28
C LYS A 466 1.07 18.50 28.87
N HIS A 467 2.09 18.23 28.06
CA HIS A 467 2.23 18.79 26.72
C HIS A 467 2.24 17.68 25.66
N PRO A 468 1.93 18.00 24.38
CA PRO A 468 1.98 16.99 23.33
C PRO A 468 3.35 16.31 23.24
N ILE A 469 3.32 14.99 23.17
CA ILE A 469 4.48 14.11 23.03
C ILE A 469 5.04 14.29 21.61
N ARG A 470 6.36 14.46 21.54
CA ARG A 470 7.12 14.76 20.31
C ARG A 470 8.11 13.68 19.93
N ALA A 471 8.65 12.98 20.91
CA ALA A 471 9.51 11.83 20.68
C ALA A 471 9.26 10.76 21.75
N VAL A 472 9.35 9.50 21.32
CA VAL A 472 9.32 8.31 22.18
C VAL A 472 10.39 7.36 21.66
N TYR A 473 11.34 6.98 22.50
CA TYR A 473 12.41 6.05 22.12
C TYR A 473 13.07 5.36 23.30
N GLU A 474 13.63 4.18 23.06
CA GLU A 474 14.37 3.42 24.07
C GLU A 474 15.84 3.86 24.11
N SER A 475 16.43 3.95 25.30
CA SER A 475 17.87 4.20 25.50
C SER A 475 18.39 3.22 26.55
N GLY A 476 18.88 2.07 26.10
CA GLY A 476 19.20 0.95 26.99
C GLY A 476 17.90 0.31 27.48
N GLU A 477 17.74 0.19 28.81
CA GLU A 477 16.52 -0.31 29.47
C GLU A 477 15.53 0.81 29.85
N LYS A 478 15.80 2.04 29.39
CA LYS A 478 15.01 3.22 29.74
C LYS A 478 14.18 3.69 28.57
N LEU A 479 12.96 4.12 28.85
CA LEU A 479 12.10 4.80 27.91
C LEU A 479 12.29 6.31 28.03
N ILE A 480 12.57 6.96 26.90
CA ILE A 480 12.72 8.40 26.80
C ILE A 480 11.47 8.98 26.15
N VAL A 481 10.85 9.93 26.85
CA VAL A 481 9.66 10.64 26.35
C VAL A 481 9.96 12.14 26.32
N GLU A 482 9.83 12.75 25.16
CA GLU A 482 10.08 14.17 24.98
C GLU A 482 8.81 14.92 24.62
N SER A 483 8.57 16.02 25.35
CA SER A 483 7.74 17.11 24.86
C SER A 483 8.63 18.13 24.13
N ARG A 484 8.08 19.28 23.73
CA ARG A 484 8.88 20.36 23.12
C ARG A 484 10.00 20.88 24.03
N GLN A 485 9.81 20.86 25.34
CA GLN A 485 10.69 21.57 26.29
C GLN A 485 11.22 20.69 27.41
N HIS A 486 10.66 19.50 27.62
CA HIS A 486 11.04 18.62 28.72
C HIS A 486 11.20 17.19 28.23
N ARG A 487 12.20 16.51 28.78
CA ARG A 487 12.48 15.09 28.58
C ARG A 487 12.26 14.37 29.89
N ALA A 488 11.46 13.30 29.87
CA ALA A 488 11.38 12.32 30.93
C ALA A 488 12.24 11.11 30.58
N VAL A 489 12.99 10.62 31.58
CA VAL A 489 13.68 9.33 31.55
C VAL A 489 12.90 8.39 32.47
N ILE A 490 12.47 7.26 31.93
CA ILE A 490 11.52 6.37 32.58
C ILE A 490 12.14 4.99 32.63
N GLU A 491 12.21 4.43 33.84
CA GLU A 491 12.65 3.08 34.08
C GLU A 491 11.45 2.14 33.97
N ILE A 492 11.60 1.07 33.19
CA ILE A 492 10.62 0.00 33.05
C ILE A 492 11.16 -1.20 33.81
N THR A 493 10.59 -1.47 34.98
CA THR A 493 10.93 -2.65 35.77
C THR A 493 10.25 -3.88 35.14
N PRO A 494 10.98 -4.97 34.88
CA PRO A 494 10.42 -6.19 34.29
C PRO A 494 9.24 -6.79 35.04
#